data_AF-A0A4V0I4C7-F1
#
_entry.id   AF-A0A4V0I4C7-F1
#
_cell.length_a   1.000
_cell.length_b   1.000
_cell.length_c   1.000
_cell.angle_alpha   90.00
_cell.angle_beta   90.00
_cell.angle_gamma   90.00
#
_symmetry.space_group_name_H-M   'P 1'
#
loop_
_entity.id
_entity.type
_entity.pdbx_description
1 polymer ?
#
loop_
_entity_poly.entity_id
_entity_poly.type
_entity_poly.pdbx_seq_one_letter_code
_entity_poly.pdbx_strand_id
1 'polypeptide(L)'
;MSADANPAPAQPQPTPSPAQPPAPTWEPLTPLERRILGVLVEKQKTSKSADSYPLSLNALWTGCNQKSNRDPVMDLSDDDVDQGMLPLQKRGLAARITGGRVERFRHNLYDHWTRNGAEMAVLAELLLRGPQTKGDLRVRASRMDPIDTLDALEEILRALVAKRLVIYLTEPDRRGAVVTHGFHHPDELAKLKAHFASSPASAALADIGGAAPPSRSGGSSEAVAALESKLAGAVEEIDALKARVAALEAALGEVRKPSAPPAA
;
A
#
# COMPACT_ATOMS: atom_id res chain seq x y z
N MET A 1 20.14 -45.00 -60.09
CA MET A 1 19.26 -45.30 -58.94
C MET A 1 19.63 -44.35 -57.83
N SER A 2 18.70 -43.43 -57.55
CA SER A 2 18.82 -42.30 -56.64
C SER A 2 19.08 -42.75 -55.22
N ALA A 3 20.03 -42.11 -54.53
CA ALA A 3 20.21 -42.25 -53.09
C ALA A 3 19.78 -40.94 -52.42
N ASP A 4 18.75 -41.08 -51.60
CA ASP A 4 18.08 -40.07 -50.78
C ASP A 4 19.07 -39.27 -49.91
N ALA A 5 18.97 -37.94 -50.02
CA ALA A 5 19.59 -37.02 -49.08
C ALA A 5 18.60 -36.77 -47.92
N ASN A 6 18.88 -37.38 -46.77
CA ASN A 6 18.13 -37.19 -45.54
C ASN A 6 18.35 -35.76 -44.98
N PRO A 7 17.30 -34.93 -44.76
CA PRO A 7 17.48 -33.61 -44.17
C PRO A 7 17.63 -33.68 -42.65
N ALA A 8 18.53 -32.87 -42.10
CA ALA A 8 18.78 -32.74 -40.67
C ALA A 8 17.54 -32.25 -39.89
N PRO A 9 17.36 -32.65 -38.62
CA PRO A 9 16.20 -32.24 -37.83
C PRO A 9 16.25 -30.74 -37.52
N ALA A 10 15.16 -30.05 -37.87
CA ALA A 10 14.95 -28.64 -37.56
C ALA A 10 14.94 -28.41 -36.04
N GLN A 11 15.74 -27.45 -35.58
CA GLN A 11 15.72 -27.03 -34.17
C GLN A 11 14.34 -26.43 -33.82
N PRO A 12 13.79 -26.74 -32.62
CA PRO A 12 12.53 -26.18 -32.19
C PRO A 12 12.68 -24.67 -31.97
N GLN A 13 11.90 -23.88 -32.71
CA GLN A 13 11.76 -22.45 -32.50
C GLN A 13 11.23 -22.18 -31.08
N PRO A 14 11.78 -21.18 -30.35
CA PRO A 14 11.26 -20.81 -29.04
C PRO A 14 9.82 -20.32 -29.19
N THR A 15 8.90 -20.99 -28.50
CA THR A 15 7.50 -20.57 -28.39
C THR A 15 7.42 -19.14 -27.84
N PRO A 16 6.59 -18.24 -28.40
CA PRO A 16 6.43 -16.91 -27.85
C PRO A 16 5.85 -17.00 -26.43
N SER A 17 6.61 -16.46 -25.47
CA SER A 17 6.18 -16.25 -24.09
C SER A 17 4.82 -15.51 -24.09
N PRO A 18 3.83 -15.91 -23.27
CA PRO A 18 2.52 -15.28 -23.27
C PRO A 18 2.70 -13.78 -23.00
N ALA A 19 2.20 -12.96 -23.93
CA ALA A 19 2.36 -11.52 -23.93
C ALA A 19 2.00 -10.93 -22.56
N GLN A 20 3.01 -10.48 -21.82
CA GLN A 20 2.83 -9.83 -20.53
C GLN A 20 1.98 -8.58 -20.77
N PRO A 21 0.82 -8.45 -20.11
CA PRO A 21 -0.13 -7.42 -20.46
C PRO A 21 0.48 -6.03 -20.15
N PRO A 22 0.24 -5.01 -20.99
CA PRO A 22 1.01 -3.75 -21.02
C PRO A 22 1.11 -3.08 -19.65
N ALA A 23 2.26 -2.52 -19.27
CA ALA A 23 2.49 -1.94 -17.94
C ALA A 23 1.41 -0.91 -17.52
N PRO A 24 1.09 -0.78 -16.21
CA PRO A 24 0.17 0.25 -15.75
C PRO A 24 0.70 1.66 -16.09
N THR A 25 -0.21 2.60 -16.31
CA THR A 25 0.11 4.00 -16.60
C THR A 25 0.44 4.82 -15.34
N TRP A 26 0.52 4.17 -14.18
CA TRP A 26 0.78 4.77 -12.88
C TRP A 26 1.98 4.10 -12.20
N GLU A 27 2.64 4.85 -11.32
CA GLU A 27 3.74 4.36 -10.49
C GLU A 27 3.24 3.95 -9.10
N PRO A 28 3.85 2.92 -8.46
CA PRO A 28 3.54 2.54 -7.10
C PRO A 28 3.56 3.73 -6.13
N LEU A 29 2.74 3.64 -5.08
CA LEU A 29 2.69 4.63 -4.01
C LEU A 29 3.30 4.05 -2.74
N THR A 30 3.98 4.86 -1.95
CA THR A 30 4.41 4.48 -0.59
C THR A 30 3.20 4.42 0.37
N PRO A 31 3.28 3.73 1.52
CA PRO A 31 2.20 3.72 2.50
C PRO A 31 1.76 5.13 2.96
N LEU A 32 2.73 6.02 3.12
CA LEU A 32 2.49 7.42 3.48
C LEU A 32 1.76 8.18 2.37
N GLU A 33 2.18 8.03 1.12
CA GLU A 33 1.53 8.65 -0.04
C GLU A 33 0.07 8.17 -0.19
N ARG A 34 -0.17 6.86 -0.01
CA ARG A 34 -1.52 6.28 -0.03
C ARG A 34 -2.40 6.89 1.05
N ARG A 35 -1.88 7.02 2.28
CA ARG A 35 -2.58 7.64 3.40
C ARG A 35 -2.96 9.08 3.08
N ILE A 36 -2.00 9.88 2.64
CA ILE A 36 -2.21 11.30 2.33
C ILE A 36 -3.26 11.47 1.24
N LEU A 37 -3.14 10.74 0.11
CA LEU A 37 -4.10 10.82 -0.98
C LEU A 37 -5.50 10.35 -0.56
N GLY A 38 -5.58 9.24 0.18
CA GLY A 38 -6.84 8.73 0.73
C GLY A 38 -7.54 9.76 1.62
N VAL A 39 -6.79 10.45 2.49
CA VAL A 39 -7.33 11.50 3.36
C VAL A 39 -7.83 12.70 2.55
N LEU A 40 -7.05 13.17 1.56
CA LEU A 40 -7.46 14.29 0.72
C LEU A 40 -8.79 13.99 0.00
N VAL A 41 -8.95 12.78 -0.55
CA VAL A 41 -10.19 12.36 -1.21
C VAL A 41 -11.33 12.21 -0.20
N GLU A 42 -11.11 11.50 0.91
CA GLU A 42 -12.13 11.30 1.95
C GLU A 42 -12.66 12.66 2.43
N LYS A 43 -11.76 13.60 2.75
CA LYS A 43 -12.17 14.91 3.23
C LYS A 43 -12.82 15.74 2.13
N GLN A 44 -12.37 15.69 0.88
CA GLN A 44 -13.08 16.40 -0.20
C GLN A 44 -14.54 15.92 -0.31
N LYS A 45 -14.77 14.60 -0.27
CA LYS A 45 -16.10 14.02 -0.50
C LYS A 45 -17.03 14.08 0.72
N THR A 46 -16.49 14.07 1.93
CA THR A 46 -17.29 14.06 3.17
C THR A 46 -17.42 15.44 3.82
N SER A 47 -16.65 16.42 3.37
CA SER A 47 -16.75 17.81 3.86
C SER A 47 -18.11 18.40 3.52
N LYS A 48 -18.80 18.90 4.55
CA LYS A 48 -20.12 19.54 4.43
C LYS A 48 -20.02 21.04 4.12
N SER A 49 -18.85 21.66 4.32
CA SER A 49 -18.59 23.08 4.05
C SER A 49 -17.51 23.25 2.98
N ALA A 50 -17.63 24.29 2.17
CA ALA A 50 -16.59 24.70 1.22
C ALA A 50 -15.29 25.09 1.93
N ASP A 51 -15.36 25.57 3.18
CA ASP A 51 -14.16 25.99 3.94
C ASP A 51 -13.33 24.81 4.46
N SER A 52 -13.92 23.61 4.50
CA SER A 52 -13.26 22.40 4.98
C SER A 52 -12.35 21.74 3.94
N TYR A 53 -12.41 22.14 2.66
CA TYR A 53 -11.48 21.65 1.63
C TYR A 53 -11.20 22.75 0.59
N PRO A 54 -9.94 23.04 0.22
CA PRO A 54 -8.70 22.28 0.46
C PRO A 54 -8.25 22.26 1.93
N LEU A 55 -7.45 21.27 2.33
CA LEU A 55 -7.04 21.05 3.72
C LEU A 55 -5.83 21.91 4.10
N SER A 56 -5.77 22.45 5.32
CA SER A 56 -4.49 22.93 5.88
C SER A 56 -3.59 21.74 6.22
N LEU A 57 -2.29 21.98 6.44
CA LEU A 57 -1.34 20.93 6.87
C LEU A 57 -1.84 20.20 8.13
N ASN A 58 -2.23 20.96 9.17
CA ASN A 58 -2.75 20.38 10.41
C ASN A 58 -4.03 19.52 10.20
N ALA A 59 -4.92 19.94 9.29
CA ALA A 59 -6.11 19.16 8.98
C ALA A 59 -5.78 17.86 8.22
N LEU A 60 -4.79 17.91 7.32
CA LEU A 60 -4.28 16.73 6.62
C LEU A 60 -3.59 15.77 7.59
N TRP A 61 -2.71 16.27 8.45
CA TRP A 61 -2.04 15.52 9.51
C TRP A 61 -3.04 14.83 10.44
N THR A 62 -4.02 15.59 10.97
CA THR A 62 -5.10 15.06 11.80
C THR A 62 -5.85 13.95 11.08
N GLY A 63 -6.12 14.12 9.78
CA GLY A 63 -6.76 13.13 8.94
C GLY A 63 -5.92 11.85 8.75
N CYS A 64 -4.60 11.98 8.65
CA CYS A 64 -3.69 10.85 8.48
C CYS A 64 -3.60 9.98 9.75
N ASN A 65 -3.68 10.61 10.92
CA ASN A 65 -3.54 9.98 12.24
C ASN A 65 -4.89 9.61 12.90
N GLN A 66 -6.00 9.63 12.16
CA GLN A 66 -7.29 9.23 12.72
C GLN A 66 -7.27 7.77 13.18
N LYS A 67 -7.81 7.49 14.38
CA LYS A 67 -7.92 6.11 14.91
C LYS A 67 -9.02 5.30 14.23
N SER A 68 -10.01 5.98 13.66
CA SER A 68 -11.11 5.34 12.94
C SER A 68 -10.90 5.47 11.45
N ASN A 69 -11.42 4.49 10.71
CA ASN A 69 -11.36 4.45 9.26
C ASN A 69 -9.94 4.46 8.68
N ARG A 70 -8.96 3.98 9.44
CA ARG A 70 -7.56 3.80 9.02
C ARG A 70 -7.13 2.39 9.36
N ASP A 71 -6.47 1.74 8.42
CA ASP A 71 -5.79 0.48 8.64
C ASP A 71 -4.51 0.44 7.76
N PRO A 72 -3.30 0.46 8.35
CA PRO A 72 -3.01 0.53 9.79
C PRO A 72 -3.26 1.93 10.37
N VAL A 73 -3.50 2.03 11.68
CA VAL A 73 -3.42 3.34 12.37
C VAL A 73 -1.96 3.80 12.32
N MET A 74 -1.74 5.06 11.95
CA MET A 74 -0.39 5.66 11.88
C MET A 74 -0.25 6.73 12.95
N ASP A 75 1.00 7.02 13.32
CA ASP A 75 1.39 8.11 14.21
C ASP A 75 2.49 8.91 13.50
N LEU A 76 2.06 9.79 12.59
CA LEU A 76 2.95 10.61 11.76
C LEU A 76 3.21 11.95 12.44
N SER A 77 4.38 12.53 12.22
CA SER A 77 4.65 13.95 12.51
C SER A 77 4.11 14.86 11.39
N ASP A 78 4.03 16.17 11.67
CA ASP A 78 3.69 17.17 10.63
C ASP A 78 4.74 17.17 9.50
N ASP A 79 6.01 16.96 9.83
CA ASP A 79 7.10 16.90 8.83
C ASP A 79 6.96 15.67 7.93
N ASP A 80 6.61 14.50 8.48
CA ASP A 80 6.35 13.30 7.66
C ASP A 80 5.28 13.58 6.60
N VAL A 81 4.20 14.25 7.00
CA VAL A 81 3.09 14.59 6.08
C VAL A 81 3.53 15.62 5.04
N ASP A 82 4.30 16.63 5.43
CA ASP A 82 4.78 17.65 4.49
C ASP A 82 5.81 17.08 3.49
N GLN A 83 6.76 16.27 3.96
CA GLN A 83 7.71 15.56 3.10
C GLN A 83 7.00 14.57 2.17
N GLY A 84 6.00 13.83 2.68
CA GLY A 84 5.18 12.91 1.88
C GLY A 84 4.37 13.62 0.79
N MET A 85 4.06 14.91 0.97
CA MET A 85 3.38 15.73 -0.03
C MET A 85 4.27 16.16 -1.20
N LEU A 86 5.60 16.23 -1.03
CA LEU A 86 6.52 16.66 -2.08
C LEU A 86 6.52 15.76 -3.33
N PRO A 87 6.69 14.42 -3.23
CA PRO A 87 6.66 13.56 -4.41
C PRO A 87 5.27 13.54 -5.08
N LEU A 88 4.20 13.65 -4.31
CA LEU A 88 2.83 13.74 -4.83
C LEU A 88 2.61 14.99 -5.66
N GLN A 89 3.17 16.13 -5.25
CA GLN A 89 3.13 17.38 -6.00
C GLN A 89 3.96 17.29 -7.28
N LYS A 90 5.17 16.72 -7.20
CA LYS A 90 6.03 16.52 -8.38
C LYS A 90 5.36 15.65 -9.44
N ARG A 91 4.58 14.65 -9.04
CA ARG A 91 3.80 13.77 -9.91
C ARG A 91 2.46 14.35 -10.37
N GLY A 92 2.10 15.56 -9.90
CA GLY A 92 0.83 16.21 -10.21
C GLY A 92 -0.40 15.61 -9.52
N LEU A 93 -0.25 14.58 -8.68
CA LEU A 93 -1.36 13.87 -8.02
C LEU A 93 -2.03 14.73 -6.94
N ALA A 94 -1.29 15.69 -6.39
CA ALA A 94 -1.80 16.66 -5.43
C ALA A 94 -1.15 18.03 -5.66
N ALA A 95 -1.73 19.09 -5.11
CA ALA A 95 -1.28 20.46 -5.27
C ALA A 95 -1.32 21.20 -3.94
N ARG A 96 -0.27 21.99 -3.69
CA ARG A 96 -0.22 23.01 -2.64
C ARG A 96 -0.70 24.34 -3.22
N ILE A 97 -1.66 24.96 -2.54
CA ILE A 97 -2.23 26.26 -2.87
C ILE A 97 -1.60 27.27 -1.93
N THR A 98 -0.80 28.16 -2.52
CA THR A 98 -0.12 29.27 -1.86
C THR A 98 -0.80 30.60 -2.22
N GLY A 99 -0.69 31.61 -1.36
CA GLY A 99 -1.25 32.96 -1.62
C GLY A 99 -2.35 33.41 -0.65
N GLY A 100 -2.77 32.53 0.26
CA GLY A 100 -3.58 32.90 1.44
C GLY A 100 -2.73 32.95 2.72
N ARG A 101 -3.38 33.25 3.85
CA ARG A 101 -2.72 33.27 5.18
C ARG A 101 -2.19 31.90 5.63
N VAL A 102 -2.75 30.82 5.10
CA VAL A 102 -2.39 29.43 5.45
C VAL A 102 -2.28 28.63 4.17
N GLU A 103 -1.22 27.83 4.04
CA GLU A 103 -1.06 26.89 2.94
C GLU A 103 -2.16 25.82 2.97
N ARG A 104 -2.69 25.48 1.79
CA ARG A 104 -3.74 24.46 1.68
C ARG A 104 -3.41 23.43 0.62
N PHE A 105 -3.92 22.21 0.77
CA PHE A 105 -3.61 21.05 -0.03
C PHE A 105 -4.87 20.46 -0.64
N ARG A 106 -4.79 20.08 -1.92
CA ARG A 106 -5.84 19.36 -2.65
C ARG A 106 -5.26 18.22 -3.48
N HIS A 107 -6.07 17.23 -3.79
CA HIS A 107 -5.74 16.20 -4.78
C HIS A 107 -6.19 16.60 -6.19
N ASN A 108 -5.55 16.02 -7.22
CA ASN A 108 -5.88 16.18 -8.64
C ASN A 108 -6.29 14.85 -9.29
N LEU A 109 -6.63 13.86 -8.47
CA LEU A 109 -6.81 12.47 -8.91
C LEU A 109 -7.93 12.24 -9.94
N TYR A 110 -8.88 13.16 -10.09
CA TYR A 110 -9.93 13.02 -11.10
C TYR A 110 -9.38 13.00 -12.53
N ASP A 111 -8.31 13.74 -12.77
CA ASP A 111 -7.66 13.81 -14.08
C ASP A 111 -6.69 12.65 -14.29
N HIS A 112 -6.11 12.12 -13.21
CA HIS A 112 -5.08 11.09 -13.26
C HIS A 112 -5.62 9.66 -13.21
N TRP A 113 -6.69 9.40 -12.43
CA TRP A 113 -7.16 8.04 -12.15
C TRP A 113 -8.56 7.81 -12.72
N THR A 114 -9.52 8.68 -12.39
CA THR A 114 -10.90 8.49 -12.83
C THR A 114 -11.72 9.75 -12.66
N ARG A 115 -12.57 10.08 -13.64
CA ARG A 115 -13.54 11.18 -13.57
C ARG A 115 -14.83 10.82 -12.81
N ASN A 116 -14.95 9.59 -12.32
CA ASN A 116 -16.15 9.09 -11.65
C ASN A 116 -16.01 9.19 -10.12
N GLY A 117 -16.98 9.82 -9.46
CA GLY A 117 -17.00 10.02 -8.01
C GLY A 117 -17.07 8.72 -7.20
N ALA A 118 -17.86 7.75 -7.65
CA ALA A 118 -18.01 6.46 -6.98
C ALA A 118 -16.75 5.60 -7.11
N GLU A 119 -16.11 5.61 -8.30
CA GLU A 119 -14.80 4.99 -8.50
C GLU A 119 -13.74 5.61 -7.57
N MET A 120 -13.76 6.95 -7.42
CA MET A 120 -12.84 7.67 -6.53
C MET A 120 -13.06 7.32 -5.05
N ALA A 121 -14.31 7.16 -4.62
CA ALA A 121 -14.66 6.74 -3.27
C ALA A 121 -14.16 5.32 -2.96
N VAL A 122 -14.31 4.38 -3.89
CA VAL A 122 -13.77 3.01 -3.75
C VAL A 122 -12.25 3.03 -3.61
N LEU A 123 -11.55 3.81 -4.44
CA LEU A 123 -10.10 3.94 -4.36
C LEU A 123 -9.66 4.52 -3.02
N ALA A 124 -10.30 5.60 -2.55
CA ALA A 124 -9.95 6.20 -1.27
C ALA A 124 -10.14 5.23 -0.09
N GLU A 125 -11.23 4.47 -0.07
CA GLU A 125 -11.48 3.48 0.97
C GLU A 125 -10.41 2.38 0.99
N LEU A 126 -9.98 1.90 -0.18
CA LEU A 126 -8.89 0.93 -0.31
C LEU A 126 -7.52 1.52 0.07
N LEU A 127 -7.25 2.79 -0.24
CA LEU A 127 -6.01 3.46 0.16
C LEU A 127 -5.93 3.67 1.68
N LEU A 128 -7.06 3.88 2.33
CA LEU A 128 -7.13 4.16 3.77
C LEU A 128 -7.10 2.90 4.64
N ARG A 129 -7.63 1.77 4.13
CA ARG A 129 -7.75 0.51 4.89
C ARG A 129 -7.21 -0.75 4.21
N GLY A 130 -6.59 -0.62 3.05
CA GLY A 130 -6.02 -1.76 2.34
C GLY A 130 -7.07 -2.77 1.84
N PRO A 131 -6.69 -4.07 1.74
CA PRO A 131 -7.54 -5.11 1.17
C PRO A 131 -8.84 -5.35 1.94
N GLN A 132 -9.96 -5.42 1.23
CA GLN A 132 -11.30 -5.56 1.82
C GLN A 132 -12.18 -6.49 1.00
N THR A 133 -13.17 -7.11 1.65
CA THR A 133 -14.21 -7.87 0.94
C THR A 133 -15.10 -6.91 0.13
N LYS A 134 -15.69 -7.38 -0.98
CA LYS A 134 -16.68 -6.59 -1.74
C LYS A 134 -17.82 -6.05 -0.84
N GLY A 135 -18.26 -6.86 0.13
CA GLY A 135 -19.34 -6.49 1.06
C GLY A 135 -18.97 -5.30 1.96
N ASP A 136 -17.81 -5.39 2.63
CA ASP A 136 -17.31 -4.32 3.48
C ASP A 136 -17.01 -3.05 2.69
N LEU A 137 -16.36 -3.23 1.53
CA LEU A 137 -15.97 -2.13 0.64
C LEU A 137 -17.19 -1.33 0.21
N ARG A 138 -18.30 -1.98 -0.19
CA ARG A 138 -19.54 -1.29 -0.56
C ARG A 138 -20.02 -0.40 0.58
N VAL A 139 -20.18 -0.95 1.77
CA VAL A 139 -20.75 -0.23 2.93
C VAL A 139 -19.88 0.94 3.35
N ARG A 140 -18.56 0.76 3.34
CA ARG A 140 -17.61 1.79 3.80
C ARG A 140 -17.42 2.89 2.75
N ALA A 141 -17.26 2.55 1.47
CA ALA A 141 -17.15 3.51 0.38
C ALA A 141 -18.44 4.34 0.18
N SER A 142 -19.62 3.76 0.47
CA SER A 142 -20.91 4.46 0.41
C SER A 142 -21.02 5.70 1.30
N ARG A 143 -20.12 5.87 2.27
CA ARG A 143 -20.04 7.09 3.11
C ARG A 143 -19.51 8.31 2.34
N MET A 144 -18.76 8.08 1.27
CA MET A 144 -18.14 9.12 0.43
C MET A 144 -18.92 9.37 -0.86
N ASP A 145 -19.53 8.33 -1.43
CA ASP A 145 -20.36 8.41 -2.64
C ASP A 145 -21.34 7.24 -2.62
N PRO A 146 -22.66 7.43 -2.83
CA PRO A 146 -23.64 6.36 -2.70
C PRO A 146 -23.38 5.16 -3.62
N ILE A 147 -23.33 3.94 -3.04
CA ILE A 147 -23.28 2.67 -3.77
C ILE A 147 -24.38 1.74 -3.23
N ASP A 148 -25.51 1.72 -3.93
CA ASP A 148 -26.75 1.13 -3.42
C ASP A 148 -26.70 -0.41 -3.35
N THR A 149 -26.12 -1.06 -4.37
CA THR A 149 -26.13 -2.51 -4.51
C THR A 149 -24.73 -3.08 -4.70
N LEU A 150 -24.59 -4.40 -4.50
CA LEU A 150 -23.34 -5.10 -4.82
C LEU A 150 -23.09 -5.11 -6.33
N ASP A 151 -24.13 -5.23 -7.16
CA ASP A 151 -24.00 -5.18 -8.62
C ASP A 151 -23.45 -3.82 -9.08
N ALA A 152 -23.91 -2.72 -8.47
CA ALA A 152 -23.37 -1.38 -8.74
C ALA A 152 -21.87 -1.30 -8.37
N LEU A 153 -21.47 -1.90 -7.23
CA LEU A 153 -20.06 -1.99 -6.87
C LEU A 153 -19.28 -2.83 -7.88
N GLU A 154 -19.83 -3.92 -8.40
CA GLU A 154 -19.14 -4.78 -9.37
C GLU A 154 -18.88 -4.08 -10.70
N GLU A 155 -19.82 -3.26 -11.18
CA GLU A 155 -19.59 -2.42 -12.37
C GLU A 155 -18.48 -1.38 -12.14
N ILE A 156 -18.46 -0.75 -10.96
CA ILE A 156 -17.37 0.17 -10.55
C ILE A 156 -16.02 -0.58 -10.51
N LEU A 157 -15.98 -1.76 -9.88
CA LEU A 157 -14.78 -2.58 -9.78
C LEU A 157 -14.30 -3.04 -11.16
N ARG A 158 -15.21 -3.42 -12.06
CA ARG A 158 -14.86 -3.82 -13.44
C ARG A 158 -14.14 -2.68 -14.17
N ALA A 159 -14.65 -1.45 -14.06
CA ALA A 159 -14.01 -0.27 -14.65
C ALA A 159 -12.63 0.02 -14.02
N LEU A 160 -12.49 -0.09 -12.70
CA LEU A 160 -11.23 0.14 -12.00
C LEU A 160 -10.18 -0.94 -12.29
N VAL A 161 -10.60 -2.20 -12.42
CA VAL A 161 -9.72 -3.33 -12.76
C VAL A 161 -9.24 -3.23 -14.20
N ALA A 162 -10.09 -2.81 -15.13
CA ALA A 162 -9.68 -2.55 -16.52
C ALA A 162 -8.56 -1.48 -16.60
N LYS A 163 -8.60 -0.48 -15.71
CA LYS A 163 -7.56 0.55 -15.56
C LYS A 163 -6.40 0.13 -14.64
N ARG A 164 -6.45 -1.06 -14.06
CA ARG A 164 -5.50 -1.60 -13.06
C ARG A 164 -5.38 -0.76 -11.79
N LEU A 165 -6.39 0.04 -11.47
CA LEU A 165 -6.43 0.83 -10.23
C LEU A 165 -6.93 0.01 -9.04
N VAL A 166 -7.56 -1.14 -9.32
CA VAL A 166 -7.98 -2.15 -8.34
C VAL A 166 -7.55 -3.52 -8.82
N ILE A 167 -7.24 -4.41 -7.88
CA ILE A 167 -6.78 -5.78 -8.12
C ILE A 167 -7.55 -6.72 -7.20
N TYR A 168 -8.06 -7.81 -7.76
CA TYR A 168 -8.60 -8.93 -6.99
C TYR A 168 -7.46 -9.75 -6.38
N LEU A 169 -7.52 -10.00 -5.06
CA LEU A 169 -6.59 -10.88 -4.34
C LEU A 169 -7.10 -12.32 -4.26
N THR A 170 -8.40 -12.52 -4.49
CA THR A 170 -9.06 -13.82 -4.60
C THR A 170 -9.94 -13.83 -5.85
N GLU A 171 -10.41 -15.01 -6.28
CA GLU A 171 -11.29 -15.13 -7.44
C GLU A 171 -12.49 -14.16 -7.41
N PRO A 172 -12.78 -13.41 -8.50
CA PRO A 172 -13.82 -12.36 -8.52
C PRO A 172 -15.24 -12.84 -8.20
N ASP A 173 -15.57 -14.04 -8.66
CA ASP A 173 -16.90 -14.66 -8.50
C ASP A 173 -17.07 -15.36 -7.15
N ARG A 174 -16.00 -15.42 -6.34
CA ARG A 174 -16.04 -16.01 -5.01
C ARG A 174 -16.91 -15.16 -4.08
N ARG A 175 -17.78 -15.81 -3.31
CA ARG A 175 -18.48 -15.16 -2.19
C ARG A 175 -17.44 -14.64 -1.19
N GLY A 176 -17.47 -13.34 -0.90
CA GLY A 176 -16.47 -12.70 -0.05
C GLY A 176 -15.15 -12.40 -0.77
N ALA A 177 -15.16 -12.24 -2.10
CA ALA A 177 -13.97 -11.86 -2.85
C ALA A 177 -13.31 -10.61 -2.25
N VAL A 178 -11.98 -10.68 -2.10
CA VAL A 178 -11.16 -9.61 -1.54
C VAL A 178 -10.50 -8.83 -2.66
N VAL A 179 -10.56 -7.51 -2.57
CA VAL A 179 -9.95 -6.57 -3.52
C VAL A 179 -9.02 -5.62 -2.78
N THR A 180 -7.99 -5.14 -3.47
CA THR A 180 -7.07 -4.09 -3.00
C THR A 180 -6.81 -3.06 -4.10
N HIS A 181 -6.21 -1.93 -3.77
CA HIS A 181 -5.81 -0.93 -4.75
C HIS A 181 -4.64 -1.42 -5.63
N GLY A 182 -4.48 -0.84 -6.81
CA GLY A 182 -3.42 -1.21 -7.75
C GLY A 182 -2.02 -0.78 -7.29
N PHE A 183 -1.92 0.35 -6.58
CA PHE A 183 -0.67 1.09 -6.31
C PHE A 183 0.37 0.44 -5.37
N HIS A 184 0.29 -0.87 -5.15
CA HIS A 184 1.30 -1.62 -4.40
C HIS A 184 2.61 -1.74 -5.20
N HIS A 185 3.73 -1.87 -4.49
CA HIS A 185 4.95 -2.34 -5.14
C HIS A 185 4.74 -3.79 -5.62
N PRO A 186 5.32 -4.23 -6.76
CA PRO A 186 5.15 -5.60 -7.24
C PRO A 186 5.41 -6.69 -6.18
N ASP A 187 6.45 -6.52 -5.36
CA ASP A 187 6.80 -7.47 -4.30
C ASP A 187 5.75 -7.50 -3.17
N GLU A 188 5.19 -6.34 -2.84
CA GLU A 188 4.13 -6.21 -1.83
C GLU A 188 2.85 -6.88 -2.34
N LEU A 189 2.49 -6.64 -3.61
CA LEU A 189 1.33 -7.28 -4.24
C LEU A 189 1.48 -8.80 -4.30
N ALA A 190 2.67 -9.30 -4.61
CA ALA A 190 2.94 -10.74 -4.63
C ALA A 190 2.73 -11.38 -3.25
N LYS A 191 3.22 -10.73 -2.18
CA LYS A 191 3.01 -11.17 -0.79
C LYS A 191 1.54 -11.15 -0.41
N LEU A 192 0.80 -10.09 -0.77
CA LEU A 192 -0.64 -10.01 -0.53
C LEU A 192 -1.39 -11.14 -1.24
N LYS A 193 -1.13 -11.36 -2.54
CA LYS A 193 -1.75 -12.47 -3.27
C LYS A 193 -1.47 -13.82 -2.63
N ALA A 194 -0.22 -14.09 -2.23
CA ALA A 194 0.12 -15.33 -1.54
C ALA A 194 -0.64 -15.49 -0.21
N HIS A 195 -0.71 -14.43 0.60
CA HIS A 195 -1.41 -14.43 1.88
C HIS A 195 -2.90 -14.77 1.73
N PHE A 196 -3.59 -14.12 0.78
CA PHE A 196 -5.02 -14.35 0.56
C PHE A 196 -5.34 -15.62 -0.23
N ALA A 197 -4.39 -16.16 -1.00
CA ALA A 197 -4.51 -17.47 -1.64
C ALA A 197 -4.44 -18.62 -0.62
N SER A 198 -3.58 -18.50 0.40
CA SER A 198 -3.40 -19.53 1.44
C SER A 198 -4.46 -19.53 2.54
N SER A 199 -5.30 -18.49 2.63
CA SER A 199 -6.27 -18.35 3.72
C SER A 199 -7.58 -19.10 3.40
N PRO A 200 -7.93 -20.18 4.13
CA PRO A 200 -9.14 -20.94 3.86
C PRO A 200 -10.39 -20.09 4.14
N ALA A 201 -11.41 -20.33 3.32
CA ALA A 201 -12.63 -19.53 3.16
C ALA A 201 -13.56 -19.38 4.39
N SER A 202 -13.12 -19.69 5.61
CA SER A 202 -13.98 -19.80 6.79
C SER A 202 -13.66 -18.82 7.93
N ALA A 203 -12.68 -17.92 7.79
CA ALA A 203 -12.42 -16.90 8.83
C ALA A 203 -13.23 -15.60 8.65
N ALA A 204 -13.88 -15.39 7.49
CA ALA A 204 -14.52 -14.12 7.12
C ALA A 204 -16.03 -14.04 7.45
N LEU A 205 -16.61 -15.03 8.13
CA LEU A 205 -18.04 -15.07 8.46
C LEU A 205 -18.37 -14.84 9.95
N ALA A 206 -17.38 -14.53 10.79
CA ALA A 206 -17.56 -14.49 12.25
C ALA A 206 -17.49 -13.10 12.89
N ASP A 207 -17.64 -12.00 12.14
CA ASP A 207 -17.59 -10.65 12.74
C ASP A 207 -18.72 -9.73 12.27
N ILE A 208 -19.95 -10.13 12.59
CA ILE A 208 -21.12 -9.23 12.53
C ILE A 208 -21.96 -9.44 13.80
N GLY A 209 -21.72 -8.64 14.84
CA GLY A 209 -22.57 -8.54 16.03
C GLY A 209 -21.77 -8.16 17.28
N GLY A 210 -21.93 -6.94 17.77
CA GLY A 210 -21.14 -6.40 18.89
C GLY A 210 -21.36 -7.08 20.24
N ALA A 211 -20.35 -6.87 21.10
CA ALA A 211 -20.29 -7.07 22.56
C ALA A 211 -20.06 -8.50 23.11
N ALA A 212 -18.78 -8.94 23.08
CA ALA A 212 -18.01 -9.53 24.20
C ALA A 212 -16.63 -9.95 23.66
N PRO A 213 -15.52 -9.85 24.44
CA PRO A 213 -14.22 -10.28 23.96
C PRO A 213 -14.24 -11.81 23.73
N PRO A 214 -13.81 -12.33 22.58
CA PRO A 214 -13.58 -13.75 22.45
C PRO A 214 -12.28 -14.07 23.21
N SER A 215 -12.42 -14.72 24.36
CA SER A 215 -11.32 -15.45 25.00
C SER A 215 -10.83 -16.53 24.03
N ARG A 216 -9.84 -16.19 23.20
CA ARG A 216 -9.06 -17.15 22.42
C ARG A 216 -7.95 -17.69 23.31
N SER A 217 -8.26 -18.70 24.10
CA SER A 217 -7.28 -19.46 24.89
C SER A 217 -6.39 -20.30 23.95
N GLY A 218 -5.07 -20.23 24.16
CA GLY A 218 -4.08 -21.18 23.62
C GLY A 218 -3.03 -20.56 22.69
N GLY A 219 -3.38 -20.29 21.43
CA GLY A 219 -2.37 -20.09 20.37
C GLY A 219 -1.74 -18.70 20.27
N SER A 220 -2.39 -17.66 20.81
CA SER A 220 -1.87 -16.29 20.68
C SER A 220 -0.71 -16.01 21.64
N SER A 221 -0.65 -16.68 22.79
CA SER A 221 0.42 -16.47 23.78
C SER A 221 1.74 -17.08 23.31
N GLU A 222 1.70 -18.25 22.69
CA GLU A 222 2.91 -18.90 22.15
C GLU A 222 3.43 -18.17 20.91
N ALA A 223 2.53 -17.69 20.04
CA ALA A 223 2.92 -16.89 18.90
C ALA A 223 3.57 -15.56 19.32
N VAL A 224 3.00 -14.87 20.31
CA VAL A 224 3.57 -13.63 20.87
C VAL A 224 4.90 -13.91 21.56
N ALA A 225 5.01 -14.95 22.38
CA ALA A 225 6.27 -15.33 23.02
C ALA A 225 7.37 -15.69 22.00
N ALA A 226 7.02 -16.38 20.90
CA ALA A 226 7.95 -16.69 19.82
C ALA A 226 8.40 -15.44 19.04
N LEU A 227 7.51 -14.46 18.86
CA LEU A 227 7.82 -13.17 18.24
C LEU A 227 8.69 -12.30 19.15
N GLU A 228 8.40 -12.25 20.45
CA GLU A 228 9.20 -11.54 21.45
C GLU A 228 10.60 -12.14 21.57
N SER A 229 10.72 -13.47 21.56
CA SER A 229 12.02 -14.15 21.55
C SER A 229 12.83 -13.86 20.30
N LYS A 230 12.19 -13.83 19.11
CA LYS A 230 12.85 -13.43 17.86
C LYS A 230 13.27 -11.96 17.86
N LEU A 231 12.46 -11.08 18.45
CA LEU A 231 12.77 -9.66 18.56
C LEU A 231 13.95 -9.43 19.53
N ALA A 232 13.97 -10.11 20.66
CA ALA A 232 15.09 -10.07 21.61
C ALA A 232 16.39 -10.53 20.95
N GLY A 233 16.36 -11.66 20.23
CA GLY A 233 17.53 -12.16 19.50
C GLY A 233 18.01 -11.20 18.39
N ALA A 234 17.08 -10.56 17.66
CA ALA A 234 17.44 -9.58 16.64
C ALA A 234 18.06 -8.31 17.23
N VAL A 235 17.59 -7.85 18.41
CA VAL A 235 18.17 -6.70 19.11
C VAL A 235 19.58 -7.02 19.59
N GLU A 236 19.80 -8.20 20.18
CA GLU A 236 21.15 -8.65 20.57
C GLU A 236 22.11 -8.75 19.38
N GLU A 237 21.64 -9.26 18.24
CA GLU A 237 22.45 -9.33 17.02
C GLU A 237 22.79 -7.94 16.47
N ILE A 238 21.84 -7.01 16.51
CA ILE A 238 22.07 -5.61 16.12
C ILE A 238 23.10 -4.95 17.04
N ASP A 239 23.03 -5.18 18.35
CA ASP A 239 23.97 -4.58 19.30
C ASP A 239 25.37 -5.19 19.15
N ALA A 240 25.46 -6.50 18.90
CA ALA A 240 26.73 -7.17 18.57
C ALA A 240 27.33 -6.65 17.25
N LEU A 241 26.50 -6.43 16.23
CA LEU A 241 26.93 -5.86 14.95
C LEU A 241 27.41 -4.41 15.12
N LYS A 242 26.69 -3.58 15.89
CA LYS A 242 27.11 -2.21 16.20
C LYS A 242 28.45 -2.18 16.92
N ALA A 243 28.65 -3.04 17.92
CA ALA A 243 29.92 -3.14 18.63
C ALA A 243 31.07 -3.55 17.70
N ARG A 244 30.82 -4.49 16.77
CA ARG A 244 31.81 -4.92 15.79
C ARG A 244 32.13 -3.83 14.77
N VAL A 245 31.14 -3.06 14.33
CA VAL A 245 31.34 -1.90 13.45
C VAL A 245 32.17 -0.83 14.17
N ALA A 246 31.84 -0.49 15.42
CA ALA A 246 32.60 0.49 16.19
C ALA A 246 34.07 0.06 16.40
N ALA A 247 34.31 -1.24 16.67
CA ALA A 247 35.67 -1.78 16.79
C ALA A 247 36.45 -1.73 15.46
N LEU A 248 35.78 -2.04 14.33
CA LEU A 248 36.38 -1.93 13.01
C LEU A 248 36.70 -0.48 12.62
N GLU A 249 35.81 0.46 12.93
CA GLU A 249 36.02 1.89 12.71
C GLU A 249 37.20 2.42 13.54
N ALA A 250 37.33 1.99 14.81
CA ALA A 250 38.47 2.35 15.65
C ALA A 250 39.80 1.81 15.10
N ALA A 251 39.83 0.53 14.68
CA ALA A 251 41.01 -0.09 14.09
C ALA A 251 41.42 0.59 12.77
N LEU A 252 40.45 0.97 11.92
CA LEU A 252 40.71 1.75 10.71
C LEU A 252 41.23 3.16 11.01
N GLY A 253 40.77 3.78 12.11
CA GLY A 253 41.28 5.07 12.58
C GLY A 253 42.75 5.02 13.02
N GLU A 254 43.18 3.92 13.65
CA GLU A 254 44.58 3.73 14.05
C GLU A 254 45.51 3.47 12.88
N VAL A 255 45.08 2.68 11.89
CA VAL A 255 45.85 2.43 10.66
C VAL A 255 46.02 3.70 9.81
N ARG A 256 45.09 4.66 9.93
CA ARG A 256 45.11 5.92 9.17
C ARG A 256 45.91 7.05 9.83
N LYS A 257 46.43 6.88 11.06
CA LYS A 257 47.38 7.83 11.66
C LYS A 257 48.76 7.65 11.02
N PRO A 258 49.32 8.66 10.31
CA PRO A 258 50.66 8.54 9.77
C PRO A 258 51.68 8.46 10.92
N SER A 259 52.55 7.44 10.88
CA SER A 259 53.71 7.34 11.76
C SER A 259 54.59 8.57 11.56
N ALA A 260 54.74 9.41 12.58
CA ALA A 260 55.68 10.52 12.55
C ALA A 260 57.11 9.98 12.35
N PRO A 261 57.94 10.60 11.48
CA PRO A 261 59.32 10.18 11.32
C PRO A 261 60.13 10.48 12.60
N PRO A 262 61.12 9.65 12.96
CA PRO A 262 61.96 9.90 14.12
C PRO A 262 62.82 11.15 13.89
N ALA A 263 62.85 12.03 14.90
CA ALA A 263 63.69 13.23 14.90
C ALA A 263 65.18 12.85 14.97
N ALA A 264 65.93 13.29 13.96
CA ALA A 264 67.38 13.47 13.98
C ALA A 264 67.73 14.66 13.10
#